data_AF-A0A924Y0M8-F1
#
_entry.id   AF-A0A924Y0M8-F1
#
_cell.length_a   1.000
_cell.length_b   1.000
_cell.length_c   1.000
_cell.angle_alpha   90.00
_cell.angle_beta   90.00
_cell.angle_gamma   90.00
#
_symmetry.space_group_name_H-M   'P 1'
#
loop_
_entity.id
_entity.type
_entity.pdbx_description
1 polymer ?
#
loop_
_entity_poly.entity_id
_entity_poly.type
_entity_poly.pdbx_seq_one_letter_code
_entity_poly.pdbx_strand_id
1 'polypeptide(L)' 'MVTFLFTDIEGSTRLWEACPDRMPDVTARHDILMRQAIGASGGSVFKTGGDSF' A
#
# COMPACT_ATOMS: atom_id res chain seq x y z
N MET A 1 14.19 6.98 19.50
CA MET A 1 12.84 6.37 19.48
C MET A 1 12.51 6.07 18.04
N VAL A 2 11.88 4.93 17.74
CA VAL A 2 11.46 4.53 16.39
C VAL A 2 9.95 4.41 16.38
N THR A 3 9.31 4.91 15.32
CA THR A 3 7.86 4.80 15.10
C THR A 3 7.63 3.89 13.91
N PHE A 4 6.70 2.94 14.06
CA PHE A 4 6.27 2.08 12.96
C PHE A 4 4.90 2.52 12.46
N LEU A 5 4.74 2.51 11.13
CA LEU A 5 3.48 2.70 10.43
C LEU A 5 3.16 1.39 9.74
N PHE A 6 1.91 0.94 9.86
CA PHE A 6 1.36 -0.20 9.14
C PHE A 6 0.08 0.25 8.44
N THR A 7 -0.08 -0.10 7.17
CA THR A 7 -1.29 0.22 6.39
C THR A 7 -1.62 -0.90 5.41
N ASP A 8 -2.87 -0.94 4.97
CA ASP A 8 -3.38 -1.87 3.95
C ASP A 8 -4.60 -1.26 3.26
N ILE A 9 -5.03 -1.77 2.10
CA ILE A 9 -6.30 -1.34 1.49
C ILE A 9 -7.44 -2.11 2.15
N GLU A 10 -8.33 -1.40 2.82
CA GLU A 10 -9.50 -2.02 3.46
C GLU A 10 -10.35 -2.80 2.43
N GLY A 11 -10.60 -4.07 2.72
CA GLY A 11 -11.40 -4.93 1.85
C GLY A 11 -10.72 -5.32 0.54
N SER A 12 -9.38 -5.22 0.45
CA SER A 12 -8.61 -5.56 -0.75
C SER A 12 -8.96 -6.93 -1.32
N THR A 13 -9.13 -7.97 -0.49
CA THR A 13 -9.58 -9.29 -0.93
C THR A 13 -10.90 -9.26 -1.71
N ARG A 14 -11.90 -8.53 -1.21
CA ARG A 14 -13.19 -8.40 -1.89
C ARG A 14 -13.05 -7.61 -3.19
N LEU A 15 -12.19 -6.59 -3.22
CA LEU A 15 -11.92 -5.82 -4.44
C LEU A 15 -11.21 -6.67 -5.49
N TRP A 16 -10.30 -7.55 -5.09
CA TRP A 16 -9.65 -8.55 -5.94
C TRP A 16 -10.64 -9.55 -6.54
N GLU A 17 -11.60 -10.03 -5.74
CA GLU A 17 -12.65 -10.92 -6.23
C GLU A 17 -13.62 -10.22 -7.19
N ALA A 18 -14.01 -8.98 -6.88
CA ALA A 18 -14.99 -8.23 -7.66
C ALA A 18 -14.43 -7.62 -8.96
N CYS A 19 -13.16 -7.25 -8.96
CA CYS A 19 -12.52 -6.50 -10.04
C CYS A 19 -11.06 -6.97 -10.29
N PRO A 20 -10.83 -8.26 -10.59
CA PRO A 20 -9.47 -8.81 -10.70
C PRO A 20 -8.63 -8.12 -11.78
N ASP A 21 -9.24 -7.69 -12.89
CA ASP A 21 -8.53 -7.05 -13.99
C ASP A 21 -8.03 -5.64 -13.66
N ARG A 22 -8.65 -4.98 -12.66
CA ARG A 22 -8.34 -3.59 -12.29
C ARG A 22 -7.44 -3.50 -11.06
N MET A 23 -7.44 -4.52 -10.21
CA MET A 23 -6.68 -4.48 -8.96
C MET A 23 -5.16 -4.36 -9.13
N PRO A 24 -4.50 -4.94 -10.15
CA PRO A 24 -3.07 -4.72 -10.38
C PRO A 24 -2.71 -3.23 -10.51
N ASP A 25 -3.50 -2.47 -11.27
CA ASP A 25 -3.28 -1.04 -11.47
C ASP A 25 -3.58 -0.23 -10.20
N VAL A 26 -4.61 -0.62 -9.45
CA VAL A 26 -4.97 0.00 -8.17
C VAL A 26 -3.86 -0.20 -7.14
N THR A 27 -3.35 -1.42 -6.99
CA THR A 27 -2.24 -1.72 -6.08
C THR A 27 -0.97 -0.99 -6.51
N ALA A 28 -0.61 -0.99 -7.79
CA ALA A 28 0.55 -0.24 -8.28
C ALA A 28 0.42 1.27 -8.00
N ARG A 29 -0.78 1.83 -8.13
CA ARG A 29 -1.03 3.24 -7.81
C ARG A 29 -0.94 3.50 -6.30
N HIS A 30 -1.47 2.60 -5.48
CA HIS A 30 -1.37 2.66 -4.02
C HIS A 30 0.11 2.67 -3.58
N ASP A 31 0.92 1.77 -4.12
CA ASP A 31 2.35 1.68 -3.81
C ASP A 31 3.12 2.97 -4.07
N ILE A 32 2.83 3.62 -5.21
CA ILE A 32 3.45 4.91 -5.57
C ILE A 32 3.09 5.98 -4.54
N LEU A 33 1.81 6.09 -4.19
CA LEU A 33 1.32 7.09 -3.26
C LEU A 33 1.90 6.88 -1.85
N MET A 34 1.94 5.63 -1.39
CA MET A 34 2.50 5.29 -0.08
C MET A 34 3.98 5.63 0.01
N ARG A 35 4.78 5.23 -0.99
CA ARG A 35 6.22 5.57 -1.02
C ARG A 35 6.45 7.08 -1.03
N GLN A 36 5.65 7.83 -1.79
CA GLN A 36 5.74 9.30 -1.83
C GLN A 36 5.40 9.92 -0.47
N ALA A 37 4.30 9.51 0.17
CA ALA A 37 3.87 10.04 1.46
C ALA A 37 4.88 9.71 2.57
N ILE A 38 5.38 8.47 2.61
CA ILE A 38 6.39 8.02 3.55
C ILE A 38 7.68 8.83 3.37
N GLY A 39 8.17 8.96 2.14
CA GLY A 39 9.38 9.71 1.83
C GLY A 39 9.26 11.21 2.13
N ALA A 40 8.13 11.82 1.80
CA ALA A 40 7.85 13.23 2.11
C ALA A 40 7.81 13.51 3.63
N SER A 41 7.49 12.49 4.42
CA SER A 41 7.48 12.55 5.88
C SER A 41 8.83 12.18 6.53
N GLY A 42 9.87 11.91 5.72
CA GLY A 42 11.19 11.49 6.20
C GLY A 42 11.26 10.04 6.69
N GLY A 43 10.24 9.23 6.38
CA GLY A 43 10.19 7.81 6.70
C GLY A 43 10.89 6.94 5.65
N SER A 44 11.00 5.64 5.95
CA SER A 44 11.51 4.63 5.02
C SER A 44 10.64 3.38 5.07
N VAL A 45 10.48 2.72 3.92
CA VAL A 45 9.72 1.47 3.80
C VAL A 45 10.59 0.32 4.31
N PHE A 46 10.15 -0.36 5.37
CA PHE A 46 10.89 -1.49 5.95
C PHE A 46 10.39 -2.85 5.43
N LYS A 47 9.12 -2.96 5.03
CA LYS A 47 8.51 -4.16 4.47
C LYS A 47 7.32 -3.78 3.59
N THR A 48 6.98 -4.65 2.63
CA THR A 48 5.68 -4.64 1.94
C THR A 48 5.14 -6.06 1.84
N GLY A 49 3.83 -6.21 1.60
CA GLY A 49 3.22 -7.52 1.34
C GLY A 49 1.82 -7.36 0.75
N GLY A 50 1.65 -7.74 -0.52
CA GLY A 50 0.42 -7.41 -1.25
C GLY A 50 0.28 -5.90 -1.36
N ASP A 51 -0.84 -5.37 -0.88
CA ASP A 51 -1.15 -3.94 -0.76
C ASP A 51 -0.74 -3.33 0.59
N SER A 52 -0.18 -4.13 1.50
CA SER A 52 0.27 -3.65 2.81
C SER A 52 1.67 -3.03 2.78
N PHE A 53 1.85 -1.97 3.57
CA PHE A 53 3.13 -1.29 3.88
C PHE A 53 3.42 -1.30 5.38
#